data_AF-A0A3B4VHF9-F1
#
_entry.id   AF-A0A3B4VHF9-F1
#
_cell.length_a   1.000
_cell.length_b   1.000
_cell.length_c   1.000
_cell.angle_alpha   90.00
_cell.angle_beta   90.00
_cell.angle_gamma   90.00
#
_symmetry.space_group_name_H-M   'P 1'
#
loop_
_entity.id
_entity.type
_entity.pdbx_description
1 polymer ?
#
loop_
_entity_poly.entity_id
_entity_poly.type
_entity_poly.pdbx_seq_one_letter_code
_entity_poly.pdbx_strand_id
1 'polypeptide(L)'
;MIDFQTSYDVTNHQRKYLFKVLLLLHIHLSQPVCVDLPSGTEAVLGRPMTLTCISCMKREEVKAKTRVDCIYCYENDEKVISDGPFKGRLKWKGSQDLQDISIEILNITYNDSGFYVCHVQREFDFNFFTHSVNIEKNITLKVNEKASDDPTALYSEIMMYVLLVFLTFWLLVEMVYCYRKISKSDEQAQDTATNYLAIPSEQKDNPAAPVTE
;
A
#
# COMPACT_ATOMS: atom_id res chain seq x y z
N MET A 1 30.21 28.98 30.64
CA MET A 1 29.01 29.29 29.86
C MET A 1 29.24 28.64 28.49
N ILE A 2 28.78 27.40 28.33
CA ILE A 2 28.87 26.66 27.06
C ILE A 2 27.48 26.80 26.44
N ASP A 3 27.41 27.38 25.25
CA ASP A 3 26.20 27.88 24.62
C ASP A 3 25.16 26.78 24.36
N PHE A 4 23.97 26.96 24.93
CA PHE A 4 22.78 26.11 24.77
C PHE A 4 22.40 25.94 23.28
N GLN A 5 22.70 26.94 22.45
CA GLN A 5 22.48 26.93 20.99
C GLN A 5 23.26 25.80 20.27
N THR A 6 24.50 25.52 20.70
CA THR A 6 25.35 24.47 20.09
C THR A 6 24.86 23.06 20.41
N SER A 7 24.21 22.86 21.57
CA SER A 7 23.65 21.57 21.98
C SER A 7 22.36 21.21 21.22
N TYR A 8 21.55 22.22 20.88
CA TYR A 8 20.32 22.05 20.07
C TYR A 8 20.60 21.77 18.59
N ASP A 9 21.67 22.33 18.02
CA ASP A 9 22.02 22.13 16.60
C ASP A 9 22.64 20.73 16.37
N VAL A 10 23.50 20.27 17.28
CA VAL A 10 24.08 18.92 17.26
C VAL A 10 22.99 17.84 17.38
N THR A 11 22.01 18.00 18.28
CA THR A 11 20.92 17.02 18.46
C THR A 11 19.97 16.93 17.26
N ASN A 12 19.74 18.03 16.52
CA ASN A 12 18.92 18.04 15.31
C ASN A 12 19.65 17.44 14.09
N HIS A 13 20.95 17.70 13.95
CA HIS A 13 21.80 17.09 12.92
C HIS A 13 21.92 15.56 13.13
N GLN A 14 22.14 15.11 14.38
CA GLN A 14 22.23 13.68 14.70
C GLN A 14 20.90 12.95 14.47
N ARG A 15 19.75 13.57 14.77
CA ARG A 15 18.42 12.98 14.50
C ARG A 15 18.13 12.85 13.00
N LYS A 16 18.50 13.85 12.18
CA LYS A 16 18.37 13.79 10.71
C LYS A 16 19.30 12.75 10.10
N TYR A 17 20.53 12.62 10.62
CA TYR A 17 21.49 11.62 10.17
C TYR A 17 21.02 10.21 10.54
N LEU A 18 20.51 10.02 11.77
CA LEU A 18 19.93 8.76 12.22
C LEU A 18 18.72 8.36 11.38
N PHE A 19 17.82 9.28 11.05
CA PHE A 19 16.69 9.02 10.15
C PHE A 19 17.15 8.65 8.73
N LYS A 20 18.17 9.34 8.19
CA LYS A 20 18.76 9.00 6.89
C LYS A 20 19.44 7.63 6.89
N VAL A 21 20.19 7.31 7.94
CA VAL A 21 20.84 6.00 8.12
C VAL A 21 19.78 4.90 8.28
N LEU A 22 18.72 5.15 9.04
CA LEU A 22 17.60 4.21 9.20
C LEU A 22 16.84 3.99 7.88
N LEU A 23 16.61 5.05 7.10
CA LEU A 23 16.02 4.96 5.76
C LEU A 23 16.91 4.17 4.79
N LEU A 24 18.22 4.43 4.80
CA LEU A 24 19.19 3.68 3.99
C LEU A 24 19.24 2.19 4.39
N LEU A 25 19.14 1.88 5.68
CA LEU A 25 19.05 0.50 6.20
C LEU A 25 17.74 -0.20 5.78
N HIS A 26 16.61 0.51 5.75
CA HIS A 26 15.33 -0.04 5.29
C HIS A 26 15.35 -0.36 3.78
N ILE A 27 16.00 0.49 2.98
CA ILE A 27 16.14 0.26 1.53
C ILE A 27 17.11 -0.91 1.25
N HIS A 28 18.11 -1.13 2.10
CA HIS A 28 19.10 -2.19 1.90
C HIS A 28 18.56 -3.61 2.17
N LEU A 29 17.44 -3.74 2.89
CA LEU A 29 16.82 -5.03 3.20
C LEU A 29 15.77 -5.47 2.18
N SER A 30 15.31 -4.59 1.29
CA SER A 30 14.35 -4.96 0.25
C SER A 30 15.07 -5.59 -0.93
N GLN A 31 15.30 -6.90 -0.87
CA GLN A 31 15.67 -7.69 -2.03
C GLN A 31 14.43 -7.87 -2.93
N PRO A 32 14.56 -7.75 -4.27
CA PRO A 32 13.48 -8.08 -5.18
C PRO A 32 13.15 -9.58 -5.05
N VAL A 33 11.89 -9.90 -4.76
CA VAL A 33 11.42 -11.29 -4.62
C VAL A 33 10.44 -11.59 -5.75
N CYS A 34 10.59 -12.76 -6.38
CA CYS A 34 9.62 -13.26 -7.34
C CYS A 34 8.36 -13.72 -6.59
N VAL A 35 7.19 -13.26 -7.05
CA VAL A 35 5.89 -13.66 -6.50
C VAL A 35 5.01 -14.22 -7.61
N ASP A 36 4.40 -15.38 -7.36
CA ASP A 36 3.40 -15.96 -8.26
C ASP A 36 2.09 -15.18 -8.15
N LEU A 37 1.73 -14.45 -9.22
CA LEU A 37 0.45 -13.76 -9.33
C LEU A 37 -0.47 -14.45 -10.36
N PRO A 38 -1.78 -14.57 -10.07
CA PRO A 38 -2.75 -14.99 -11.06
C PRO A 38 -2.88 -13.94 -12.17
N SER A 39 -3.21 -14.38 -13.38
CA SER A 39 -3.44 -13.47 -14.49
C SER A 39 -4.79 -12.77 -14.43
N GLY A 40 -4.87 -11.60 -15.06
CA GLY A 40 -6.13 -10.92 -15.25
C GLY A 40 -7.06 -11.75 -16.13
N THR A 41 -8.31 -11.91 -15.71
CA THR A 41 -9.32 -12.74 -16.38
C THR A 41 -10.18 -11.95 -17.35
N GLU A 42 -10.14 -10.62 -17.28
CA GLU A 42 -11.00 -9.75 -18.07
C GLU A 42 -10.18 -8.88 -19.02
N ALA A 43 -10.60 -8.85 -20.28
CA ALA A 43 -10.02 -8.01 -21.31
C ALA A 43 -11.06 -7.10 -21.92
N VAL A 44 -10.59 -5.93 -22.36
CA VAL A 44 -11.42 -4.93 -23.05
C VAL A 44 -11.24 -5.08 -24.55
N LEU A 45 -12.34 -5.07 -25.29
CA LEU A 45 -12.35 -5.16 -26.75
C LEU A 45 -11.42 -4.09 -27.38
N GLY A 46 -10.61 -4.51 -28.35
CA GLY A 46 -9.70 -3.63 -29.10
C GLY A 46 -8.47 -3.15 -28.32
N ARG A 47 -8.39 -3.39 -27.00
CA ARG A 47 -7.21 -3.05 -26.20
C ARG A 47 -6.23 -4.23 -26.15
N PRO A 48 -4.92 -3.97 -25.97
CA PRO A 48 -3.97 -5.04 -25.67
C PRO A 48 -4.22 -5.60 -24.27
N MET A 49 -4.00 -6.90 -24.10
CA MET A 49 -4.05 -7.59 -22.80
C MET A 49 -2.84 -8.48 -22.66
N THR A 50 -2.31 -8.55 -21.44
CA THR A 50 -1.20 -9.44 -21.11
C THR A 50 -1.71 -10.65 -20.35
N LEU A 51 -1.49 -11.84 -20.89
CA LEU A 51 -1.65 -13.10 -20.18
C LEU A 51 -0.37 -13.36 -19.40
N THR A 52 -0.43 -13.10 -18.10
CA THR A 52 0.70 -13.27 -17.18
C THR A 52 0.83 -14.70 -16.71
N CYS A 53 1.98 -15.31 -16.98
CA CYS A 53 2.33 -16.64 -16.51
C CYS A 53 3.66 -16.55 -15.76
N ILE A 54 3.58 -16.31 -14.45
CA ILE A 54 4.77 -16.28 -13.59
C ILE A 54 4.84 -17.62 -12.87
N SER A 55 6.03 -18.20 -12.87
CA SER A 55 6.36 -19.34 -12.04
C SER A 55 7.68 -19.07 -11.35
N CYS A 56 7.64 -18.75 -10.06
CA CYS A 56 8.84 -18.49 -9.30
C CYS A 56 9.56 -19.79 -8.91
N MET A 57 10.89 -19.75 -8.92
CA MET A 57 11.70 -20.83 -8.40
C MET A 57 11.61 -20.84 -6.87
N LYS A 58 11.51 -22.03 -6.25
CA LYS A 58 11.52 -22.15 -4.79
C LYS A 58 12.85 -21.76 -4.15
N ARG A 59 13.94 -21.86 -4.93
CA ARG A 59 15.33 -21.70 -4.49
C ARG A 59 16.13 -21.10 -5.64
N GLU A 60 16.72 -19.93 -5.43
CA GLU A 60 17.39 -19.15 -6.48
C GLU A 60 18.79 -19.69 -6.82
N GLU A 61 19.49 -20.30 -5.86
CA GLU A 61 20.84 -20.82 -6.07
C GLU A 61 20.93 -22.08 -6.96
N VAL A 62 19.79 -22.72 -7.28
CA VAL A 62 19.75 -23.94 -8.10
C VAL A 62 19.72 -23.55 -9.57
N LYS A 63 20.66 -24.06 -10.37
CA LYS A 63 20.65 -23.86 -11.81
C LYS A 63 19.47 -24.61 -12.43
N ALA A 64 18.61 -23.90 -13.14
CA ALA A 64 17.47 -24.48 -13.84
C ALA A 64 17.50 -24.08 -15.32
N LYS A 65 17.17 -25.02 -16.19
CA LYS A 65 16.84 -24.77 -17.60
C LYS A 65 15.33 -24.77 -17.73
N THR A 66 14.76 -23.62 -18.06
CA THR A 66 13.32 -23.49 -18.29
C THR A 66 13.03 -23.63 -19.78
N ARG A 67 12.06 -24.46 -20.12
CA ARG A 67 11.43 -24.56 -21.43
C ARG A 67 9.97 -24.19 -21.28
N VAL A 68 9.45 -23.48 -22.26
CA VAL A 68 8.09 -22.98 -22.23
C VAL A 68 7.36 -23.53 -23.44
N ASP A 69 6.36 -24.35 -23.16
CA ASP A 69 5.43 -24.83 -24.17
C ASP A 69 4.14 -24.01 -24.01
N CYS A 70 4.15 -22.79 -24.56
CA CYS A 70 2.90 -22.04 -24.68
C CYS A 70 2.04 -22.69 -25.77
N ILE A 71 0.71 -22.58 -25.63
CA ILE A 71 -0.24 -22.81 -26.72
C ILE A 71 0.16 -21.85 -27.86
N TYR A 72 0.96 -22.35 -28.83
CA TYR A 72 1.55 -21.69 -29.99
C TYR A 72 2.93 -20.96 -29.89
N CYS A 73 3.88 -21.43 -29.08
CA CYS A 73 5.30 -21.06 -29.27
C CYS A 73 6.09 -22.26 -29.84
N TYR A 74 6.81 -22.06 -30.96
CA TYR A 74 7.55 -23.12 -31.66
C TYR A 74 8.95 -23.39 -31.08
N GLU A 75 9.42 -24.60 -31.41
CA GLU A 75 10.70 -25.26 -31.20
C GLU A 75 11.91 -24.53 -31.83
N ASN A 76 13.07 -24.58 -31.15
CA ASN A 76 14.41 -24.17 -31.62
C ASN A 76 14.60 -22.71 -32.09
N ASP A 77 14.37 -21.74 -31.20
CA ASP A 77 14.92 -20.36 -31.26
C ASP A 77 14.62 -19.50 -32.51
N GLU A 78 13.83 -19.96 -33.47
CA GLU A 78 13.32 -19.14 -34.57
C GLU A 78 11.84 -18.78 -34.35
N LYS A 79 11.55 -17.47 -34.37
CA LYS A 79 10.22 -16.88 -34.19
C LYS A 79 9.31 -17.22 -35.39
N VAL A 80 8.79 -18.44 -35.43
CA VAL A 80 7.80 -18.84 -36.44
C VAL A 80 6.40 -18.50 -35.96
N ILE A 81 5.80 -17.60 -36.70
CA ILE A 81 4.40 -17.19 -36.63
C ILE A 81 3.52 -18.44 -36.82
N SER A 82 2.86 -18.88 -35.74
CA SER A 82 1.81 -19.90 -35.85
C SER A 82 0.71 -19.39 -36.77
N ASP A 83 0.36 -20.20 -37.78
CA ASP A 83 -0.63 -19.91 -38.81
C ASP A 83 -2.06 -20.04 -38.25
N GLY A 84 -2.32 -19.27 -37.19
CA GLY A 84 -3.54 -19.31 -36.39
C GLY A 84 -4.14 -17.92 -36.13
N PRO A 85 -5.22 -17.83 -35.34
CA PRO A 85 -5.97 -16.58 -35.13
C PRO A 85 -5.16 -15.47 -34.46
N PHE A 86 -4.02 -15.79 -33.85
CA PHE A 86 -3.14 -14.84 -33.15
C PHE A 86 -1.94 -14.38 -33.98
N LYS A 87 -1.89 -14.74 -35.27
CA LYS A 87 -0.83 -14.36 -36.21
C LYS A 87 -0.60 -12.85 -36.22
N GLY A 88 0.63 -12.44 -35.89
CA GLY A 88 1.04 -11.03 -35.86
C GLY A 88 0.47 -10.20 -34.70
N ARG A 89 -0.31 -10.81 -33.79
CA ARG A 89 -0.91 -10.13 -32.63
C ARG A 89 -0.22 -10.47 -31.31
N LEU A 90 0.60 -11.52 -31.26
CA LEU A 90 1.34 -11.90 -30.05
C LEU A 90 2.66 -11.15 -29.93
N LYS A 91 2.92 -10.64 -28.73
CA LYS A 91 4.17 -10.00 -28.34
C LYS A 91 4.68 -10.58 -27.03
N TRP A 92 5.96 -10.92 -26.98
CA TRP A 92 6.59 -11.42 -25.77
C TRP A 92 6.76 -10.29 -24.75
N LYS A 93 6.36 -10.53 -23.50
CA LYS A 93 6.45 -9.58 -22.39
C LYS A 93 7.15 -10.16 -21.14
N GLY A 94 7.60 -11.41 -21.21
CA GLY A 94 8.27 -12.12 -20.13
C GLY A 94 9.73 -11.71 -19.89
N SER A 95 10.32 -12.26 -18.83
CA SER A 95 11.71 -12.00 -18.41
C SER A 95 12.71 -12.86 -19.20
N GLN A 96 13.94 -12.38 -19.33
CA GLN A 96 15.05 -13.14 -19.89
C GLN A 96 15.40 -14.39 -19.06
N ASP A 97 15.13 -14.35 -17.75
CA ASP A 97 15.40 -15.46 -16.82
C ASP A 97 14.36 -16.60 -16.92
N LEU A 98 13.35 -16.46 -17.79
CA LEU A 98 12.27 -17.44 -18.00
C LEU A 98 11.48 -17.79 -16.71
N GLN A 99 11.53 -16.94 -15.69
CA GLN A 99 10.66 -17.00 -14.52
C GLN A 99 9.29 -16.37 -14.79
N ASP A 100 9.29 -15.32 -15.61
CA ASP A 100 8.10 -14.64 -16.12
C ASP A 100 7.94 -14.96 -17.61
N ILE A 101 6.81 -15.57 -17.96
CA ILE A 101 6.48 -16.11 -19.27
C ILE A 101 5.25 -15.37 -19.84
N SER A 102 5.11 -14.10 -19.48
CA SER A 102 3.96 -13.30 -19.89
C SER A 102 3.95 -13.01 -21.40
N ILE A 103 2.78 -13.17 -22.03
CA ILE A 103 2.54 -12.84 -23.44
C ILE A 103 1.48 -11.75 -23.56
N GLU A 104 1.68 -10.81 -24.47
CA GLU A 104 0.77 -9.71 -24.77
C GLU A 104 0.03 -10.02 -26.08
N ILE A 105 -1.31 -10.04 -26.02
CA ILE A 105 -2.19 -10.15 -27.18
C ILE A 105 -2.63 -8.74 -27.58
N LEU A 106 -2.23 -8.31 -28.77
CA LEU A 106 -2.61 -7.04 -29.36
C LEU A 106 -3.99 -7.13 -30.01
N ASN A 107 -4.77 -6.05 -29.92
CA ASN A 107 -6.09 -5.92 -30.54
C ASN A 107 -7.02 -7.11 -30.22
N ILE A 108 -7.51 -7.15 -28.99
CA ILE A 108 -8.42 -8.21 -28.55
C ILE A 108 -9.76 -8.17 -29.25
N THR A 109 -10.27 -9.36 -29.57
CA THR A 109 -11.57 -9.63 -30.20
C THR A 109 -12.36 -10.61 -29.35
N TYR A 110 -13.69 -10.68 -29.52
CA TYR A 110 -14.52 -11.63 -28.75
C TYR A 110 -14.11 -13.10 -28.93
N ASN A 111 -13.56 -13.44 -30.10
CA ASN A 111 -13.09 -14.79 -30.41
C ASN A 111 -11.85 -15.20 -29.62
N ASP A 112 -11.17 -14.24 -28.98
CA ASP A 112 -10.05 -14.51 -28.10
C ASP A 112 -10.52 -14.94 -26.71
N SER A 113 -11.82 -14.87 -26.39
CA SER A 113 -12.36 -15.39 -25.12
C SER A 113 -12.22 -16.91 -25.08
N GLY A 114 -11.70 -17.44 -23.98
CA GLY A 114 -11.45 -18.86 -23.87
C GLY A 114 -10.64 -19.26 -22.66
N PHE A 115 -10.21 -20.52 -22.67
CA PHE A 115 -9.37 -21.09 -21.63
C PHE A 115 -7.96 -21.30 -22.17
N TYR A 116 -6.99 -20.69 -21.50
CA TYR A 116 -5.58 -20.72 -21.84
C TYR A 116 -4.82 -21.51 -20.77
N VAL A 117 -3.86 -22.31 -21.21
CA VAL A 117 -2.96 -23.06 -20.33
C VAL A 117 -1.53 -22.69 -20.69
N CYS A 118 -0.77 -22.33 -19.68
CA CYS A 118 0.66 -22.11 -19.78
C CYS A 118 1.37 -23.34 -19.24
N HIS A 119 2.10 -24.06 -20.10
CA HIS A 119 2.93 -25.19 -19.69
C HIS A 119 4.37 -24.72 -19.50
N VAL A 120 4.87 -24.88 -18.29
CA VAL A 120 6.22 -24.51 -17.89
C VAL A 120 6.95 -25.78 -17.53
N GLN A 121 7.90 -26.18 -18.38
CA GLN A 121 8.78 -27.31 -18.11
C GLN A 121 10.12 -26.80 -17.58
N ARG A 122 10.50 -27.21 -16.38
CA ARG A 122 11.79 -26.86 -15.79
C ARG A 122 12.60 -28.08 -15.51
N GLU A 123 13.85 -28.05 -15.96
CA GLU A 123 14.86 -29.04 -15.61
C GLU A 123 15.84 -28.40 -14.61
N PHE A 124 15.80 -28.87 -13.37
CA PHE A 124 16.72 -28.49 -12.31
C PHE A 124 17.95 -29.38 -12.37
N ASP A 125 19.11 -28.76 -12.47
CA ASP A 125 20.39 -29.44 -12.47
C ASP A 125 20.98 -29.43 -11.04
N PHE A 126 20.85 -30.56 -10.34
CA PHE A 126 21.56 -30.79 -9.10
C PHE A 126 22.85 -31.53 -9.44
N ASN A 127 23.96 -31.22 -8.74
CA ASN A 127 25.29 -31.81 -8.99
C ASN A 127 25.32 -33.35 -9.08
N PHE A 128 24.29 -34.04 -8.57
CA PHE A 128 24.18 -35.49 -8.47
C PHE A 128 22.96 -36.08 -9.22
N PHE A 129 21.98 -35.26 -9.65
CA PHE A 129 20.85 -35.71 -10.48
C PHE A 129 20.16 -34.52 -11.17
N THR A 130 19.50 -34.79 -12.29
CA THR A 130 18.61 -33.82 -12.93
C THR A 130 17.16 -34.14 -12.61
N HIS A 131 16.36 -33.11 -12.34
CA HIS A 131 14.94 -33.26 -12.03
C HIS A 131 14.09 -32.35 -12.90
N SER A 132 13.16 -32.93 -13.64
CA SER A 132 12.21 -32.19 -14.47
C SER A 132 10.86 -32.03 -13.76
N VAL A 133 10.34 -30.81 -13.74
CA VAL A 133 8.99 -30.48 -13.24
C VAL A 133 8.21 -29.78 -14.34
N ASN A 134 6.97 -30.23 -14.56
CA ASN A 134 6.03 -29.56 -15.45
C ASN A 134 4.96 -28.88 -14.60
N ILE A 135 4.77 -27.58 -14.81
CA ILE A 135 3.82 -26.75 -14.09
C ILE A 135 2.83 -26.21 -15.11
N GLU A 136 1.55 -26.36 -14.81
CA GLU A 136 0.47 -25.83 -15.65
C GLU A 136 -0.23 -24.69 -14.91
N LYS A 137 -0.39 -23.55 -15.59
CA LYS A 137 -1.14 -22.41 -15.07
C LYS A 137 -2.32 -22.15 -16.00
N ASN A 138 -3.51 -22.16 -15.40
CA ASN A 138 -4.78 -22.03 -16.11
C ASN A 138 -5.25 -20.58 -16.03
N ILE A 139 -5.65 -20.03 -17.18
CA ILE A 139 -6.10 -18.65 -17.31
C ILE A 139 -7.40 -18.65 -18.12
N THR A 140 -8.48 -18.18 -17.52
CA THR A 140 -9.76 -18.02 -18.22
C THR A 140 -9.91 -16.56 -18.63
N LEU A 141 -9.91 -16.31 -19.94
CA LEU A 141 -10.05 -14.97 -20.51
C LEU A 141 -11.48 -14.72 -20.96
N LYS A 142 -12.07 -13.63 -20.48
CA LYS A 142 -13.37 -13.12 -20.93
C LYS A 142 -13.20 -11.73 -21.51
N VAL A 143 -13.68 -11.54 -22.74
CA VAL A 143 -13.63 -10.26 -23.43
C VAL A 143 -14.95 -9.52 -23.27
N ASN A 144 -14.88 -8.31 -22.71
CA ASN A 144 -16.01 -7.40 -22.52
C ASN A 144 -15.78 -6.09 -23.32
N GLU A 145 -16.84 -5.35 -23.63
CA GLU A 145 -16.72 -4.04 -24.31
C GLU A 145 -16.11 -2.96 -23.43
N LYS A 146 -16.39 -3.02 -22.13
CA LYS A 146 -15.93 -2.08 -21.11
C LYS A 146 -15.22 -2.85 -20.00
N ALA A 147 -14.21 -2.23 -19.40
CA ALA A 147 -13.61 -2.74 -18.17
C ALA A 147 -14.68 -2.86 -17.08
N SER A 148 -14.65 -3.96 -16.30
CA SER A 148 -15.46 -4.04 -15.10
C SER A 148 -14.96 -3.03 -14.07
N ASP A 149 -15.89 -2.48 -13.30
CA ASP A 149 -15.55 -1.65 -12.16
C ASP A 149 -15.22 -2.59 -10.99
N ASP A 150 -14.00 -2.50 -10.45
CA ASP A 150 -13.58 -3.30 -9.31
C ASP A 150 -14.37 -2.89 -8.06
N PRO A 151 -15.32 -3.72 -7.55
CA PRO A 151 -16.16 -3.34 -6.43
C PRO A 151 -15.33 -3.14 -5.15
N THR A 152 -14.20 -3.84 -5.04
CA THR A 152 -13.25 -3.70 -3.95
C THR A 152 -12.62 -2.31 -3.90
N ALA A 153 -12.25 -1.76 -5.06
CA ALA A 153 -11.65 -0.43 -5.14
C ALA A 153 -12.66 0.63 -4.69
N LEU A 154 -13.88 0.59 -5.25
CA LEU A 154 -14.97 1.49 -4.87
C LEU A 154 -15.33 1.36 -3.38
N TYR A 155 -15.41 0.13 -2.86
CA TYR A 155 -15.69 -0.10 -1.44
C TYR A 155 -14.61 0.49 -0.54
N SER A 156 -13.32 0.29 -0.88
CA SER A 156 -12.21 0.83 -0.10
C SER A 156 -12.19 2.35 -0.06
N GLU A 157 -12.55 3.00 -1.17
CA GLU A 157 -12.67 4.45 -1.28
C GLU A 157 -13.81 4.98 -0.39
N ILE A 158 -15.00 4.38 -0.50
CA ILE A 158 -16.16 4.77 0.32
C ILE A 158 -15.86 4.57 1.81
N MET A 159 -15.29 3.42 2.18
CA MET A 159 -14.95 3.11 3.58
C MET A 159 -13.92 4.08 4.14
N MET A 160 -12.95 4.53 3.35
CA MET A 160 -12.00 5.57 3.77
C MET A 160 -12.74 6.87 4.13
N TYR A 161 -13.62 7.37 3.26
CA TYR A 161 -14.37 8.61 3.53
C TYR A 161 -15.28 8.49 4.75
N VAL A 162 -15.96 7.35 4.91
CA VAL A 162 -16.83 7.09 6.06
C VAL A 162 -16.03 7.16 7.37
N LEU A 163 -14.88 6.47 7.43
CA LEU A 163 -14.01 6.51 8.60
C LEU A 163 -13.49 7.92 8.90
N LEU A 164 -13.12 8.69 7.87
CA LEU A 164 -12.68 10.08 8.03
C LEU A 164 -13.77 10.97 8.62
N VAL A 165 -15.01 10.88 8.14
CA VAL A 165 -16.13 11.67 8.66
C VAL A 165 -16.45 11.30 10.11
N PHE A 166 -16.48 10.01 10.45
CA PHE A 166 -16.73 9.57 11.82
C PHE A 166 -15.63 10.03 12.79
N LEU A 167 -14.35 9.86 12.43
CA LEU A 167 -13.23 10.28 13.27
C LEU A 167 -13.16 11.80 13.44
N THR A 168 -13.41 12.57 12.37
CA THR A 168 -13.45 14.03 12.46
C THR A 168 -14.62 14.52 13.32
N PHE A 169 -15.80 13.93 13.17
CA PHE A 169 -16.94 14.26 14.03
C PHE A 169 -16.66 13.92 15.50
N TRP A 170 -16.11 12.74 15.77
CA TRP A 170 -15.69 12.35 17.12
C TRP A 170 -14.70 13.35 17.73
N LEU A 171 -13.67 13.73 16.97
CA LEU A 171 -12.70 14.74 17.42
C LEU A 171 -13.35 16.09 17.66
N LEU A 172 -14.28 16.54 16.82
CA LEU A 172 -15.02 17.78 17.05
C LEU A 172 -15.85 17.73 18.34
N VAL A 173 -16.49 16.59 18.63
CA VAL A 173 -17.24 16.38 19.87
C VAL A 173 -16.28 16.47 21.07
N GLU A 174 -15.14 15.79 21.03
CA GLU A 174 -14.12 15.85 22.08
C GLU A 174 -13.56 17.27 22.26
N MET A 175 -13.29 17.97 21.16
CA MET A 175 -12.80 19.35 21.18
C MET A 175 -13.83 20.30 21.80
N VAL A 176 -15.11 20.20 21.44
CA VAL A 176 -16.20 21.01 22.02
C VAL A 176 -16.43 20.65 23.49
N TYR A 177 -16.38 19.36 23.82
CA TYR A 177 -16.54 18.87 25.19
C TYR A 177 -15.41 19.38 26.09
N CYS A 178 -14.15 19.24 25.67
CA CYS A 178 -12.99 19.77 26.37
C CYS A 178 -13.04 21.29 26.48
N TYR A 179 -13.40 21.99 25.41
CA TYR A 179 -13.54 23.44 25.41
C TYR A 179 -14.56 23.92 26.45
N ARG A 180 -15.77 23.34 26.44
CA ARG A 180 -16.83 23.66 27.42
C ARG A 180 -16.43 23.31 28.86
N LYS A 181 -15.68 22.23 29.04
CA LYS A 181 -15.20 21.83 30.37
C LYS A 181 -14.17 22.84 30.90
N ILE A 182 -13.21 23.25 30.06
CA ILE A 182 -12.18 24.22 30.42
C ILE A 182 -12.80 25.60 30.69
N SER A 183 -13.72 26.05 29.85
CA SER A 183 -14.36 27.36 30.04
C SER A 183 -15.10 27.45 31.37
N LYS A 184 -15.82 26.40 31.77
CA LYS A 184 -16.49 26.35 33.08
C LYS A 184 -15.50 26.37 34.25
N SER A 185 -14.35 25.70 34.12
CA SER A 185 -13.32 25.75 35.18
C SER A 185 -12.60 27.11 35.25
N ASP A 186 -12.49 27.82 34.13
CA ASP A 186 -11.85 29.15 34.06
C ASP A 186 -12.74 30.22 34.72
N GLU A 187 -14.05 30.20 34.43
CA GLU A 187 -15.04 31.03 35.14
C GLU A 187 -14.98 30.81 36.67
N GLN A 188 -14.91 29.55 37.11
CA GLN A 188 -14.81 29.21 38.53
C GLN A 188 -13.47 29.65 39.17
N ALA A 189 -12.36 29.57 38.43
CA ALA A 189 -11.06 30.06 38.88
C ALA A 189 -11.05 31.59 39.03
N GLN A 190 -11.71 32.30 38.11
CA GLN A 190 -11.84 33.74 38.13
C GLN A 190 -12.74 34.23 39.26
N ASP A 191 -13.90 33.60 39.50
CA ASP A 191 -14.76 33.93 40.66
C ASP A 191 -14.04 33.70 41.99
N THR A 192 -13.27 32.61 42.09
CA THR A 192 -12.46 32.32 43.28
C THR A 192 -11.40 33.39 43.51
N ALA A 193 -10.65 33.79 42.47
CA ALA A 193 -9.65 34.85 42.57
C ALA A 193 -10.27 36.23 42.86
N THR A 194 -11.46 36.52 42.32
CA THR A 194 -12.17 37.78 42.54
C THR A 194 -12.73 37.87 43.97
N ASN A 195 -13.16 36.74 44.55
CA ASN A 195 -13.59 36.66 45.96
C ASN A 195 -12.45 37.01 46.93
N TYR A 196 -11.20 36.64 46.61
CA TYR A 196 -10.02 37.03 47.40
C TYR A 196 -9.61 38.51 47.24
N LEU A 197 -10.04 39.18 46.17
CA LEU A 197 -9.73 40.59 45.90
C LEU A 197 -10.84 41.56 46.32
N ALA A 198 -12.04 41.06 46.64
CA ALA A 198 -13.12 41.86 47.21
C ALA A 198 -12.81 42.19 48.68
N ILE A 199 -12.14 43.32 48.90
CA ILE A 199 -11.92 43.92 50.22
C ILE A 199 -13.29 44.30 50.83
N PRO A 200 -13.69 43.81 52.03
CA PRO A 200 -14.85 44.32 52.73
C PRO A 200 -14.54 45.75 53.20
N SER A 201 -15.21 46.75 52.62
CA SER A 201 -15.15 48.12 53.11
C SER A 201 -16.10 48.30 54.30
N GLU A 202 -15.70 47.85 55.49
CA GLU A 202 -16.29 48.34 56.73
C GLU A 202 -15.19 48.52 57.78
N GLN A 203 -14.70 49.76 57.90
CA GLN A 203 -14.13 50.27 59.15
C GLN A 203 -14.17 51.81 59.19
N LYS A 204 -15.13 52.36 59.95
CA LYS A 204 -15.09 53.61 60.73
C LYS A 204 -16.49 53.83 61.33
N ASP A 205 -16.73 54.05 62.61
CA ASP A 205 -15.94 54.68 63.66
C ASP A 205 -16.24 54.06 65.05
N ASN A 206 -15.34 54.32 65.98
CA ASN A 206 -15.26 53.79 67.35
C ASN A 206 -15.98 54.75 68.36
N PRO A 207 -15.82 54.62 69.69
CA PRO A 207 -16.83 54.25 70.70
C PRO A 207 -17.38 55.41 71.55
N ALA A 208 -18.46 55.17 72.32
CA ALA A 208 -18.62 55.66 73.70
C ALA A 208 -19.90 55.08 74.35
N ALA A 209 -19.74 54.29 75.40
CA ALA A 209 -20.73 54.16 76.47
C ALA A 209 -20.64 55.42 77.39
N PRO A 210 -21.42 55.61 78.47
CA PRO A 210 -22.53 54.80 79.03
C PRO A 210 -23.71 55.64 79.62
N VAL A 211 -24.61 54.94 80.33
CA VAL A 211 -25.35 55.32 81.57
C VAL A 211 -26.84 55.71 81.46
N THR A 212 -27.65 54.92 82.21
CA THR A 212 -28.96 55.15 82.86
C THR A 212 -30.19 55.42 81.98
N GLU A 213 -31.37 54.88 82.29
CA GLU A 213 -31.93 54.33 83.54
C GLU A 213 -32.88 53.16 83.22
#